data_AF-A0A0S7C2W3-F1
#
_entry.id   AF-A0A0S7C2W3-F1
#
_cell.length_a   1.000
_cell.length_b   1.000
_cell.length_c   1.000
_cell.angle_alpha   90.00
_cell.angle_beta   90.00
_cell.angle_gamma   90.00
#
_symmetry.space_group_name_H-M   'P 1'
#
loop_
_entity.id
_entity.type
_entity.pdbx_description
1 polymer ?
#
loop_
_entity_poly.entity_id
_entity_poly.type
_entity_poly.pdbx_seq_one_letter_code
_entity_poly.pdbx_strand_id
1 'polypeptide(L)'
;MNATFFFRSKRSVWYTLATLFTIGIFILLLLQKPWFIGLLMLPLIVFMVSIYFRTHYRIHPVNGLTVTCGLFYKKTFDLMSLQSIRPTSNPLSSPALSLKRLELRFRNRETIMISPVKQEEFIELLKSINPEIELKKR
;
A
#
# COMPACT_ATOMS: atom_id res chain seq x y z
N MET A 1 24.46 -6.96 -9.69
CA MET A 1 23.30 -7.85 -9.95
C MET A 1 22.03 -6.99 -9.89
N ASN A 2 21.39 -6.72 -11.02
CA ASN A 2 20.25 -5.79 -11.14
C ASN A 2 18.90 -6.49 -10.92
N ALA A 3 18.77 -7.26 -9.84
CA ALA A 3 17.51 -7.92 -9.53
C ALA A 3 16.54 -6.90 -8.91
N THR A 4 15.40 -6.69 -9.58
CA THR A 4 14.30 -5.90 -9.02
C THR A 4 13.38 -6.84 -8.26
N PHE A 5 13.15 -6.57 -6.99
CA PHE A 5 12.32 -7.42 -6.14
C PHE A 5 10.91 -6.86 -6.04
N PHE A 6 9.93 -7.68 -6.41
CA PHE A 6 8.52 -7.29 -6.44
C PHE A 6 7.78 -7.86 -5.23
N PHE A 7 7.26 -6.99 -4.39
CA PHE A 7 6.45 -7.36 -3.24
C PHE A 7 5.01 -6.88 -3.42
N ARG A 8 4.05 -7.81 -3.33
CA ARG A 8 2.62 -7.45 -3.30
C ARG A 8 2.22 -6.93 -1.93
N SER A 9 1.23 -6.04 -1.89
CA SER A 9 0.61 -5.60 -0.65
C SER A 9 -0.30 -6.68 -0.08
N LYS A 10 -0.27 -6.87 1.24
CA LYS A 10 -1.13 -7.79 1.97
C LYS A 10 -2.57 -7.28 1.87
N ARG A 11 -3.40 -8.03 1.15
CA ARG A 11 -4.83 -7.74 0.99
C ARG A 11 -5.53 -7.94 2.33
N SER A 12 -6.27 -6.94 2.82
CA SER A 12 -7.20 -7.19 3.92
C SER A 12 -8.54 -7.68 3.40
N VAL A 13 -9.10 -8.65 4.11
CA VAL A 13 -10.44 -9.17 3.87
C VAL A 13 -11.51 -8.07 4.06
N TRP A 14 -11.25 -7.11 4.95
CA TRP A 14 -12.16 -6.00 5.20
C TRP A 14 -12.35 -5.10 3.97
N TYR A 15 -11.27 -4.76 3.27
CA TYR A 15 -11.36 -3.92 2.07
C TYR A 15 -12.10 -4.62 0.93
N THR A 16 -11.88 -5.93 0.77
CA THR A 16 -12.64 -6.73 -0.20
C THR A 16 -14.12 -6.77 0.14
N LEU A 17 -14.47 -6.93 1.42
CA LEU A 17 -15.86 -6.95 1.87
C LEU A 17 -16.53 -5.60 1.64
N ALA A 18 -15.86 -4.49 1.96
CA ALA A 18 -16.35 -3.13 1.74
C ALA A 18 -16.56 -2.82 0.24
N THR A 19 -15.66 -3.31 -0.62
CA THR A 19 -15.77 -3.15 -2.08
C THR A 19 -16.95 -3.96 -2.64
N LEU A 20 -17.15 -5.19 -2.17
CA LEU A 20 -18.32 -6.00 -2.56
C LEU A 20 -19.63 -5.38 -2.09
N PHE A 21 -19.66 -4.85 -0.86
CA PHE A 21 -20.83 -4.17 -0.31
C PHE A 21 -21.20 -2.91 -1.09
N THR A 22 -20.21 -2.10 -1.48
CA THR A 22 -20.43 -0.91 -2.33
C THR A 22 -20.90 -1.28 -3.74
N ILE A 23 -20.39 -2.37 -4.33
CA ILE A 23 -20.92 -2.90 -5.61
C ILE A 23 -22.38 -3.35 -5.45
N GLY A 24 -22.72 -4.01 -4.34
CA GLY A 24 -24.10 -4.41 -4.04
C GLY A 24 -25.05 -3.21 -3.96
N ILE A 25 -24.67 -2.15 -3.25
CA ILE A 25 -25.45 -0.90 -3.19
C ILE A 25 -25.59 -0.26 -4.58
N PHE A 26 -24.52 -0.24 -5.36
CA PHE A 26 -24.57 0.28 -6.73
C PHE A 26 -25.58 -0.47 -7.61
N ILE A 27 -25.61 -1.80 -7.53
CA ILE A 27 -26.59 -2.63 -8.25
C ILE A 27 -28.01 -2.31 -7.77
N LEU A 28 -28.24 -2.21 -6.46
CA LEU A 28 -29.56 -1.86 -5.90
C LEU A 28 -30.04 -0.48 -6.36
N LEU A 29 -29.14 0.52 -6.41
CA LEU A 29 -29.45 1.86 -6.88
C LEU A 29 -29.77 1.91 -8.38
N LEU A 30 -29.14 1.07 -9.19
CA LEU A 30 -29.46 0.95 -10.62
C LEU A 30 -30.85 0.32 -10.86
N LEU A 31 -31.32 -0.53 -9.95
CA LEU A 31 -32.65 -1.15 -10.03
C LEU A 31 -33.77 -0.19 -9.58
N GLN A 32 -33.44 0.91 -8.89
CA GLN A 32 -34.40 1.93 -8.45
C GLN A 32 -34.49 3.09 -9.44
N LYS A 33 -35.66 3.74 -9.52
CA LYS A 33 -35.79 5.02 -10.22
C LYS A 33 -35.58 6.19 -9.23
N PRO A 34 -34.80 7.21 -9.59
CA PRO A 34 -34.05 7.34 -10.84
C PRO A 34 -32.70 6.59 -10.84
N TRP A 35 -32.48 5.78 -11.88
CA TRP A 35 -31.28 4.94 -12.03
C TRP A 35 -29.98 5.73 -12.17
N PHE A 36 -30.05 7.00 -12.61
CA PHE A 36 -28.87 7.84 -12.82
C PHE A 36 -28.13 8.18 -11.52
N ILE A 37 -28.78 8.03 -10.35
CA ILE A 37 -28.13 8.16 -9.04
C ILE A 37 -27.03 7.11 -8.89
N GLY A 38 -27.24 5.90 -9.42
CA GLY A 38 -26.22 4.85 -9.45
C GLY A 38 -24.96 5.30 -10.21
N LEU A 39 -25.11 6.02 -11.33
CA LEU A 39 -23.99 6.47 -12.16
C LEU A 39 -23.02 7.40 -11.40
N LEU A 40 -23.52 8.16 -10.42
CA LEU A 40 -22.71 9.02 -9.56
C LEU A 40 -21.71 8.24 -8.68
N MET A 41 -21.98 6.97 -8.39
CA MET A 41 -21.11 6.09 -7.60
C MET A 41 -20.00 5.41 -8.43
N LEU A 42 -20.09 5.46 -9.76
CA LEU A 42 -19.14 4.80 -10.65
C LEU A 42 -17.67 5.27 -10.48
N PRO A 43 -17.37 6.58 -10.31
CA PRO A 43 -16.00 7.05 -10.07
C PRO A 43 -15.41 6.49 -8.76
N LEU A 44 -16.24 6.36 -7.72
CA LEU A 44 -15.83 5.84 -6.42
C LEU A 44 -15.45 4.34 -6.51
N ILE A 45 -16.23 3.56 -7.25
CA ILE A 45 -15.96 2.13 -7.48
C ILE A 45 -14.67 1.96 -8.29
N VAL A 46 -14.52 2.71 -9.38
CA VAL A 46 -13.29 2.68 -10.20
C VAL A 46 -12.07 3.04 -9.36
N PHE A 47 -12.18 4.04 -8.49
CA PHE A 47 -11.11 4.43 -7.57
C PHE A 47 -10.76 3.31 -6.57
N MET A 48 -11.77 2.69 -5.94
CA MET A 48 -11.59 1.57 -5.00
C MET A 48 -10.92 0.36 -5.68
N VAL A 49 -11.42 -0.05 -6.85
CA VAL A 49 -10.88 -1.18 -7.62
C VAL A 49 -9.45 -0.88 -8.09
N SER A 50 -9.16 0.36 -8.48
CA SER A 50 -7.82 0.77 -8.89
C SER A 50 -6.81 0.62 -7.75
N ILE A 51 -7.17 1.06 -6.54
CA ILE A 51 -6.34 0.85 -5.33
C ILE A 51 -6.12 -0.64 -5.07
N TYR A 52 -7.16 -1.45 -5.24
CA TYR A 52 -7.10 -2.89 -5.02
C TYR A 52 -6.09 -3.59 -5.94
N PHE A 53 -6.05 -3.25 -7.23
CA PHE A 53 -5.18 -3.92 -8.20
C PHE A 53 -3.77 -3.34 -8.29
N ARG A 54 -3.58 -2.02 -8.09
CA ARG A 54 -2.30 -1.33 -8.35
C ARG A 54 -1.39 -1.13 -7.13
N THR A 55 -1.73 -1.68 -5.97
CA THR A 55 -0.88 -1.52 -4.78
C THR A 55 0.25 -2.55 -4.76
N HIS A 56 1.44 -2.14 -5.19
CA HIS A 56 2.66 -2.94 -5.21
C HIS A 56 3.88 -2.15 -4.77
N TYR A 57 4.88 -2.87 -4.26
CA TYR A 57 6.14 -2.32 -3.81
C TYR A 57 7.27 -2.92 -4.65
N ARG A 58 8.13 -2.06 -5.21
CA ARG A 58 9.31 -2.48 -5.97
C ARG A 58 10.56 -1.99 -5.25
N ILE A 59 11.43 -2.92 -4.88
CA ILE A 59 12.75 -2.60 -4.36
C ILE A 59 13.73 -2.63 -5.53
N HIS A 60 14.32 -1.47 -5.80
CA HIS A 60 15.45 -1.31 -6.70
C HIS A 60 16.71 -1.07 -5.85
N PRO A 61 17.72 -1.95 -5.89
CA PRO A 61 18.95 -1.79 -5.11
C PRO A 61 19.67 -0.46 -5.37
N VAL A 62 19.57 0.06 -6.59
CA VAL A 62 20.25 1.30 -7.03
C VAL A 62 19.31 2.52 -7.04
N ASN A 63 18.02 2.33 -7.37
CA ASN A 63 17.09 3.44 -7.57
C ASN A 63 16.16 3.69 -6.36
N GLY A 64 16.23 2.85 -5.33
CA GLY A 64 15.42 2.97 -4.12
C GLY A 64 14.12 2.15 -4.12
N LEU A 65 13.28 2.40 -3.11
CA LEU A 65 11.99 1.74 -2.92
C LEU A 65 10.88 2.54 -3.62
N THR A 66 10.31 1.99 -4.70
CA THR A 66 9.12 2.55 -5.33
C THR A 66 7.87 1.95 -4.73
N VAL A 67 7.08 2.80 -4.07
CA VAL A 67 5.76 2.47 -3.52
C VAL A 67 4.69 2.98 -4.46
N THR A 68 3.90 2.06 -5.01
CA THR A 68 2.74 2.38 -5.85
C THR A 68 1.46 1.99 -5.12
N CYS A 69 0.47 2.88 -5.11
CA CYS A 69 -0.85 2.68 -4.52
C CYS A 69 -1.92 3.30 -5.44
N GLY A 70 -2.78 2.44 -6.00
CA GLY A 70 -3.84 2.88 -6.91
C GLY A 70 -3.34 3.57 -8.18
N LEU A 71 -4.20 4.42 -8.75
CA LEU A 71 -3.91 5.12 -10.00
C LEU A 71 -2.97 6.32 -9.80
N PHE A 72 -3.08 6.99 -8.65
CA PHE A 72 -2.56 8.35 -8.46
C PHE A 72 -1.35 8.44 -7.54
N TYR A 73 -1.07 7.41 -6.73
CA TYR A 73 0.03 7.47 -5.77
C TYR A 73 1.20 6.58 -6.23
N LYS A 74 2.27 7.21 -6.70
CA LYS A 74 3.55 6.56 -6.99
C LYS A 74 4.66 7.43 -6.42
N LYS A 75 5.35 6.94 -5.39
CA LYS A 75 6.47 7.65 -4.77
C LYS A 75 7.67 6.72 -4.66
N THR A 76 8.84 7.23 -5.02
CA THR A 76 10.11 6.53 -4.88
C THR A 76 10.87 7.14 -3.69
N PHE A 77 11.36 6.27 -2.82
CA PHE A 77 12.12 6.65 -1.63
C PHE A 77 13.53 6.10 -1.74
N ASP A 78 14.50 6.91 -1.35
CA ASP A 78 15.89 6.47 -1.29
C ASP A 78 16.12 5.56 -0.07
N LEU A 79 16.66 4.36 -0.33
CA LEU A 79 16.97 3.38 0.71
C LEU A 79 18.16 3.78 1.57
N MET A 80 19.08 4.59 1.06
CA MET A 80 20.20 5.12 1.85
C MET A 80 19.71 6.15 2.88
N SER A 81 18.60 6.83 2.58
CA SER A 81 17.96 7.74 3.53
C SER A 81 17.12 7.02 4.59
N LEU A 82 16.92 5.70 4.51
CA LEU A 82 16.13 4.94 5.47
C LEU A 82 16.89 4.77 6.79
N GLN A 83 16.33 5.27 7.89
CA GLN A 83 16.95 5.20 9.23
C GLN A 83 16.41 4.03 10.04
N SER A 84 15.10 3.82 10.03
CA SER A 84 14.49 2.80 10.90
C SER A 84 13.22 2.21 10.31
N ILE A 85 12.98 0.96 10.70
CA ILE A 85 11.76 0.22 10.40
C ILE A 85 11.10 -0.15 11.73
N ARG A 86 9.81 0.15 11.86
CA ARG A 86 9.01 -0.19 13.05
C ARG A 86 7.70 -0.89 12.64
N PRO A 87 7.31 -1.99 13.28
CA PRO A 87 5.98 -2.55 13.10
C PRO A 87 4.94 -1.62 13.75
N THR A 88 3.92 -1.23 13.00
CA THR A 88 2.84 -0.35 13.46
C THR A 88 1.47 -0.94 13.13
N SER A 89 0.50 -0.67 13.99
CA SER A 89 -0.92 -0.96 13.76
C SER A 89 -1.75 0.32 13.65
N ASN A 90 -1.10 1.44 13.33
CA ASN A 90 -1.76 2.74 13.29
C ASN A 90 -2.83 2.77 12.16
N PRO A 91 -4.09 3.12 12.48
CA PRO A 91 -5.20 3.17 11.52
C PRO A 91 -5.11 4.34 10.54
N LEU A 92 -4.14 5.25 10.67
CA LEU A 92 -3.93 6.37 9.75
C LEU A 92 -3.94 5.92 8.28
N SER A 93 -4.52 6.76 7.42
CA SER A 93 -4.57 6.52 5.98
C SER A 93 -3.15 6.34 5.43
N SER A 94 -2.91 5.21 4.79
CA SER A 94 -1.61 4.87 4.21
C SER A 94 -1.79 3.90 3.04
N PRO A 95 -0.81 3.81 2.13
CA PRO A 95 -0.82 2.91 0.98
C PRO A 95 -0.60 1.44 1.40
N ALA A 96 -1.46 0.96 2.30
CA ALA A 96 -1.39 -0.35 2.92
C ALA A 96 -2.82 -0.87 3.17
N LEU A 97 -3.16 -1.95 2.47
CA LEU A 97 -4.46 -2.60 2.56
C LEU A 97 -4.65 -3.34 3.90
N SER A 98 -3.61 -3.60 4.68
CA SER A 98 -3.65 -4.35 5.95
C SER A 98 -3.31 -3.46 7.16
N LEU A 99 -3.89 -3.74 8.33
CA LEU A 99 -3.59 -3.06 9.60
C LEU A 99 -2.22 -3.44 10.19
N LYS A 100 -1.67 -4.61 9.84
CA LYS A 100 -0.28 -4.97 10.17
C LYS A 100 0.66 -4.29 9.17
N ARG A 101 1.25 -3.17 9.55
CA ARG A 101 2.07 -2.31 8.68
C ARG A 101 3.49 -2.19 9.22
N LEU A 102 4.42 -1.92 8.33
CA LEU A 102 5.78 -1.49 8.63
C LEU A 102 5.85 0.02 8.36
N GLU A 103 6.22 0.77 9.38
CA GLU A 103 6.56 2.19 9.31
C GLU A 103 8.04 2.30 8.96
N LEU A 104 8.32 2.93 7.82
CA LEU A 104 9.66 3.26 7.34
C LEU A 104 9.89 4.75 7.58
N ARG A 105 10.93 5.09 8.36
CA ARG A 105 11.32 6.48 8.63
C ARG A 105 12.61 6.84 7.91
N PHE A 106 12.57 7.94 7.18
CA PHE A 106 13.71 8.45 6.43
C PHE A 106 14.37 9.65 7.14
N ARG A 107 15.64 9.92 6.83
CA ARG A 107 16.43 11.04 7.37
C ARG A 107 15.71 12.39 7.18
N ASN A 108 14.96 12.54 6.10
CA ASN A 108 14.24 13.78 5.75
C ASN A 108 12.92 13.98 6.53
N ARG A 109 12.72 13.28 7.66
CA ARG A 109 11.46 13.22 8.44
C ARG A 109 10.26 12.65 7.67
N GLU A 110 10.45 12.20 6.44
CA GLU A 110 9.43 11.48 5.71
C GLU A 110 9.18 10.13 6.38
N THR A 111 7.90 9.79 6.52
CA THR A 111 7.48 8.50 7.06
C THR A 111 6.48 7.88 6.09
N ILE A 112 6.67 6.61 5.77
CA ILE A 112 5.69 5.86 4.99
C ILE A 112 5.33 4.57 5.71
N MET A 113 4.05 4.24 5.66
CA MET A 113 3.52 2.98 6.17
C MET A 113 3.16 2.07 5.01
N ILE A 114 3.77 0.89 4.97
CA ILE A 114 3.54 -0.13 3.94
C ILE A 114 3.19 -1.48 4.57
N SER A 115 2.51 -2.34 3.82
CA SER A 115 2.16 -3.69 4.31
C SER A 115 2.55 -4.76 3.29
N PRO A 116 3.84 -5.05 3.08
CA PRO A 116 4.27 -6.13 2.19
C PRO A 116 3.74 -7.47 2.73
N VAL A 117 3.34 -8.39 1.83
CA VAL A 117 2.88 -9.75 2.21
C VAL A 117 3.97 -10.49 2.99
N LYS A 118 5.21 -10.40 2.51
CA LYS A 118 6.38 -11.05 3.09
C LYS A 118 7.23 -10.04 3.84
N GLN A 119 6.82 -9.71 5.07
CA GLN A 119 7.45 -8.66 5.87
C GLN A 119 8.90 -8.98 6.24
N GLU A 120 9.18 -10.24 6.59
CA GLU A 120 10.51 -10.72 6.97
C GLU A 120 11.49 -10.62 5.79
N GLU A 121 11.16 -11.25 4.65
CA GLU A 121 11.97 -11.15 3.42
C GLU A 121 12.19 -9.70 2.97
N PHE A 122 11.17 -8.85 3.13
CA PHE A 122 11.28 -7.42 2.80
C PHE A 122 12.29 -6.70 3.72
N ILE A 123 12.25 -6.96 5.02
CA ILE A 123 13.18 -6.37 5.99
C ILE A 123 14.60 -6.87 5.76
N GLU A 124 14.79 -8.16 5.52
CA GLU A 124 16.10 -8.74 5.22
C GLU A 124 16.72 -8.12 3.97
N LEU A 125 15.93 -7.98 2.90
CA LEU A 125 16.39 -7.35 1.66
C LEU A 125 16.78 -5.88 1.90
N LEU A 126 15.98 -5.13 2.66
CA LEU A 126 16.33 -3.75 3.01
C LEU A 126 17.64 -3.66 3.80
N LYS A 127 17.84 -4.54 4.79
CA LYS A 127 19.08 -4.62 5.56
C LYS A 127 20.30 -5.02 4.72
N SER A 128 20.10 -5.89 3.72
CA SER A 128 21.18 -6.27 2.81
C SER A 128 21.67 -5.09 1.95
N ILE A 129 20.79 -4.12 1.68
CA ILE A 129 21.11 -2.91 0.91
C ILE A 129 21.68 -1.82 1.83
N ASN A 130 21.08 -1.62 3.00
CA ASN A 130 21.52 -0.65 3.98
C ASN A 130 21.61 -1.31 5.37
N PRO A 131 22.81 -1.74 5.80
CA PRO A 131 23.00 -2.42 7.07
C PRO A 131 22.84 -1.48 8.29
N GLU A 132 22.84 -0.15 8.10
CA GLU A 132 22.65 0.84 9.18
C GLU A 132 21.19 0.95 9.65
N ILE A 133 20.26 0.26 8.99
CA ILE A 133 18.83 0.32 9.34
C ILE A 133 18.59 -0.22 10.76
N GLU A 134 18.04 0.63 11.62
CA GLU A 134 17.58 0.23 12.95
C GLU A 134 16.22 -0.47 12.89
N LEU A 135 16.13 -1.65 13.49
CA LEU A 135 14.85 -2.32 13.75
C LEU A 135 14.34 -1.90 15.13
N LYS A 136 13.28 -1.09 15.15
CA LYS A 136 12.61 -0.73 16.40
C LYS A 136 11.53 -1.74 16.69
N LYS A 137 11.55 -2.32 17.91
CA LYS A 137 10.42 -3.11 18.42
C LYS A 137 9.26 -2.19 18.79
N ARG A 138 8.05 -2.75 18.78
CA ARG A 138 6.80 -2.01 19.00
C ARG A 138 6.78 -1.36 20.38
#